data_AF-A0A1G0VEF5-F1
#
_entry.id   AF-A0A1G0VEF5-F1
#
_cell.length_a   1.000
_cell.length_b   1.000
_cell.length_c   1.000
_cell.angle_alpha   90.00
_cell.angle_beta   90.00
_cell.angle_gamma   90.00
#
_symmetry.space_group_name_H-M   'P 1'
#
loop_
_entity.id
_entity.type
_entity.pdbx_description
1 polymer ?
#
loop_
_entity_poly.entity_id
_entity_poly.type
_entity_poly.pdbx_seq_one_letter_code
_entity_poly.pdbx_strand_id
1 'polypeptide(L)'
;MGFRKAIVVIILLIGTLYVTACSCGCGKTEDNVKKGFVTVIGNEPFTKLAIKTDDGKFYVLKSSKELSAELSKKQGSYYLIQYGELRTEDDNEVLIVEKAIPIKNESK
;
A
#
# COMPACT_ATOMS: atom_id res chain seq x y z
N MET A 1 35.42 6.85 51.43
CA MET A 1 34.26 6.05 50.96
C MET A 1 33.40 6.86 49.97
N GLY A 2 34.00 7.45 48.92
CA GLY A 2 33.31 8.43 48.05
C GLY A 2 33.39 8.18 46.54
N PHE A 3 34.44 7.51 46.05
CA PHE A 3 34.68 7.35 44.61
C PHE A 3 33.74 6.37 43.89
N ARG A 4 33.20 5.36 44.61
CA ARG A 4 32.27 4.38 44.02
C ARG A 4 30.88 4.96 43.73
N LYS A 5 30.48 6.04 44.44
CA LYS A 5 29.17 6.69 44.27
C LYS A 5 29.16 7.66 43.08
N ALA A 6 30.30 8.27 42.74
CA ALA A 6 30.41 9.21 41.64
C ALA A 6 30.27 8.53 40.25
N ILE A 7 30.79 7.30 40.11
CA ILE A 7 30.74 6.55 38.84
C ILE A 7 29.31 6.10 38.52
N VAL A 8 28.53 5.71 39.53
CA VAL A 8 27.13 5.29 39.34
C VAL A 8 26.24 6.45 38.89
N VAL A 9 26.50 7.68 39.38
CA VAL A 9 25.73 8.88 38.98
C VAL A 9 26.04 9.29 37.53
N ILE A 10 27.28 9.11 37.06
CA ILE A 10 27.69 9.43 35.68
C ILE A 10 27.05 8.48 34.67
N ILE A 11 26.94 7.19 34.98
CA ILE A 11 26.28 6.21 34.11
C ILE A 11 24.76 6.47 34.01
N LEU A 12 24.14 6.97 35.07
CA LEU A 12 22.70 7.28 35.11
C LEU A 12 22.35 8.54 34.30
N LEU A 13 23.29 9.47 34.12
CA LEU A 13 23.10 10.71 33.35
C LEU A 13 23.24 10.53 31.83
N ILE A 14 23.92 9.48 31.36
CA ILE A 14 24.10 9.19 29.92
C ILE A 14 22.92 8.38 29.35
N GLY A 15 22.11 7.75 30.21
CA GLY A 15 20.94 6.94 29.81
C GLY A 15 19.69 7.73 29.38
N THR A 16 19.61 9.03 29.68
CA THR A 16 18.41 9.84 29.40
C THR A 16 18.43 10.54 28.04
N LEU A 17 19.51 10.42 27.26
CA LEU A 17 19.63 11.07 25.94
C LEU A 17 19.04 10.27 24.76
N TYR A 18 18.41 9.11 25.01
CA TYR A 18 17.90 8.21 23.96
C TYR A 18 16.41 8.35 23.63
N VAL A 19 15.75 9.43 24.08
CA VAL A 19 14.32 9.67 23.74
C VAL A 19 14.14 10.82 22.76
N THR A 20 15.05 10.97 21.81
CA THR A 20 14.77 11.60 20.51
C THR A 20 14.13 10.58 19.56
N ALA A 21 12.99 10.02 19.97
CA ALA A 21 12.10 9.37 19.02
C ALA A 21 11.28 10.47 18.35
N CYS A 22 11.86 11.00 17.27
CA CYS A 22 11.23 11.88 16.32
C CYS A 22 10.03 11.14 15.70
N SER A 23 8.86 11.23 16.33
CA SER A 23 7.58 10.78 15.76
C SER A 23 7.11 11.77 14.69
N CYS A 24 7.97 12.05 13.72
CA CYS A 24 7.58 12.65 12.46
C CYS A 24 7.12 11.48 11.57
N GLY A 25 5.89 11.02 11.83
CA GLY A 25 5.17 10.13 10.93
C GLY A 25 4.78 10.89 9.67
N CYS A 26 5.79 11.30 8.89
CA CYS A 26 5.61 11.71 7.51
C CYS A 26 5.35 10.43 6.71
N GLY A 27 4.09 10.02 6.71
CA GLY A 27 3.59 8.90 5.94
C GLY A 27 3.91 9.14 4.48
N LYS A 28 4.90 8.40 3.98
CA LYS A 28 5.35 8.37 2.60
C LYS A 28 4.16 8.25 1.64
N THR A 29 3.83 9.33 0.96
CA THR A 29 2.91 9.37 -0.18
C THR A 29 3.53 8.76 -1.45
N GLU A 30 4.37 7.72 -1.29
CA GLU A 30 5.03 6.98 -2.38
C GLU A 30 4.80 5.46 -2.28
N ASP A 31 4.17 4.96 -1.21
CA ASP A 31 3.95 3.52 -0.98
C ASP A 31 2.61 2.99 -1.52
N ASN A 32 1.68 3.87 -1.94
CA ASN A 32 0.33 3.46 -2.34
C ASN A 32 0.18 3.12 -3.83
N VAL A 33 1.08 2.27 -4.32
CA VAL A 33 1.07 1.82 -5.72
C VAL A 33 1.12 0.29 -5.78
N LYS A 34 0.18 -0.32 -6.50
CA LYS A 34 0.19 -1.74 -6.84
C LYS A 34 0.29 -1.93 -8.35
N LYS A 35 1.15 -2.86 -8.77
CA LYS A 35 1.33 -3.24 -10.18
C LYS A 35 0.82 -4.65 -10.38
N GLY A 36 0.19 -4.89 -11.53
CA GLY A 36 -0.43 -6.18 -11.80
C GLY A 36 -1.37 -6.16 -13.00
N PHE A 37 -1.99 -7.30 -13.23
CA PHE A 37 -2.96 -7.49 -14.31
C PHE A 37 -4.37 -7.16 -13.83
N VAL A 38 -5.06 -6.33 -14.59
CA VAL A 38 -6.48 -6.06 -14.35
C VAL A 38 -7.26 -7.33 -14.67
N THR A 39 -8.05 -7.80 -13.71
CA THR A 39 -8.89 -8.98 -13.84
C THR A 39 -10.26 -8.70 -13.27
N VAL A 40 -11.24 -9.51 -13.64
CA VAL A 40 -12.57 -9.48 -13.04
C VAL A 40 -12.73 -10.73 -12.18
N ILE A 41 -13.26 -10.58 -10.98
CA ILE A 41 -13.53 -11.68 -10.04
C ILE A 41 -15.02 -11.73 -9.72
N GLY A 42 -15.50 -12.92 -9.35
CA GLY A 42 -16.92 -13.17 -9.07
C GLY A 42 -17.70 -13.65 -10.30
N ASN A 43 -18.97 -13.98 -10.08
CA ASN A 43 -19.87 -14.50 -11.11
C ASN A 43 -20.77 -13.38 -11.64
N GLU A 44 -21.09 -13.39 -12.94
CA GLU A 44 -22.08 -12.48 -13.51
C GLU A 44 -23.44 -12.67 -12.83
N PRO A 45 -24.17 -11.59 -12.47
CA PRO A 45 -23.89 -10.16 -12.69
C PRO A 45 -23.09 -9.46 -11.56
N PHE A 46 -22.60 -10.20 -10.57
CA PHE A 46 -21.89 -9.70 -9.38
C PHE A 46 -20.36 -9.59 -9.56
N THR A 47 -19.92 -9.39 -10.79
CA THR A 47 -18.50 -9.26 -11.13
C THR A 47 -17.89 -7.99 -10.52
N LYS A 48 -16.78 -8.13 -9.80
CA LYS A 48 -15.98 -7.03 -9.25
C LYS A 48 -14.68 -6.89 -10.03
N LEU A 49 -14.31 -5.66 -10.36
CA LEU A 49 -13.00 -5.38 -10.95
C LEU A 49 -11.92 -5.55 -9.90
N ALA A 50 -10.83 -6.21 -10.24
CA ALA A 50 -9.70 -6.46 -9.36
C ALA A 50 -8.37 -6.34 -10.10
N ILE A 51 -7.27 -6.27 -9.36
CA ILE A 51 -5.91 -6.40 -9.87
C ILE A 51 -5.25 -7.61 -9.24
N LYS A 52 -4.69 -8.48 -10.10
CA LYS A 52 -3.81 -9.55 -9.68
C LYS A 52 -2.38 -9.02 -9.71
N THR A 53 -1.81 -8.82 -8.53
CA THR A 53 -0.41 -8.40 -8.38
C THR A 53 0.55 -9.53 -8.75
N ASP A 54 1.80 -9.17 -9.01
CA ASP A 54 2.86 -10.14 -9.34
C ASP A 54 3.10 -11.17 -8.21
N ASP A 55 2.88 -10.75 -6.96
CA ASP A 55 2.91 -11.59 -5.74
C ASP A 55 1.74 -12.60 -5.68
N GLY A 56 0.85 -12.62 -6.67
CA GLY A 56 -0.30 -13.51 -6.74
C GLY A 56 -1.49 -13.07 -5.89
N LYS A 57 -1.40 -11.92 -5.20
CA LYS A 57 -2.51 -11.35 -4.42
C LYS A 57 -3.51 -10.61 -5.30
N PHE A 58 -4.77 -10.70 -4.91
CA PHE A 58 -5.89 -10.04 -5.57
C PHE A 58 -6.41 -8.88 -4.74
N TYR A 59 -6.58 -7.74 -5.38
CA TYR A 59 -7.15 -6.55 -4.77
C TYR A 59 -8.33 -6.05 -5.58
N VAL A 60 -9.48 -5.85 -4.96
CA VAL A 60 -10.66 -5.27 -5.60
C VAL A 60 -10.41 -3.79 -5.87
N LEU A 61 -10.71 -3.32 -7.08
CA LEU A 61 -10.53 -1.94 -7.48
C LEU A 61 -11.87 -1.19 -7.39
N LYS A 62 -11.96 -0.24 -6.46
CA LYS A 62 -13.10 0.68 -6.33
C LYS A 62 -12.68 2.02 -6.89
N SER A 63 -13.34 2.45 -7.96
CA SER A 63 -13.01 3.65 -8.71
C SER A 63 -14.26 4.32 -9.26
N SER A 64 -14.09 5.55 -9.78
CA SER A 64 -15.15 6.25 -10.52
C SER A 64 -15.66 5.39 -11.68
N LYS A 65 -16.94 5.54 -12.03
CA LYS A 65 -17.61 4.75 -13.10
C LYS A 65 -16.87 4.79 -14.44
N GLU A 66 -16.27 5.93 -14.77
CA GLU A 66 -15.51 6.09 -16.02
C GLU A 66 -14.23 5.24 -15.99
N LEU A 67 -13.46 5.32 -14.91
CA LEU A 67 -12.20 4.59 -14.76
C LEU A 67 -12.45 3.08 -14.64
N SER A 68 -13.50 2.66 -13.93
CA SER A 68 -13.87 1.24 -13.83
C SER A 68 -14.34 0.67 -15.17
N ALA A 69 -15.11 1.43 -15.95
CA ALA A 69 -15.52 1.03 -17.29
C ALA A 69 -14.32 0.90 -18.24
N GLU A 70 -13.37 1.84 -18.17
CA GLU A 70 -12.16 1.80 -18.99
C GLU A 70 -11.26 0.61 -18.61
N LEU A 71 -11.03 0.38 -17.32
CA LEU A 71 -10.23 -0.77 -16.86
C LEU A 71 -10.91 -2.11 -17.17
N SER A 72 -12.25 -2.18 -17.06
CA SER A 72 -13.01 -3.38 -17.41
C SER A 72 -12.83 -3.76 -18.88
N LYS A 73 -12.88 -2.79 -19.80
CA LYS A 73 -12.57 -3.01 -21.23
C LYS A 73 -11.12 -3.42 -21.49
N LYS A 74 -10.22 -3.13 -20.54
CA LYS A 74 -8.77 -3.40 -20.62
C LYS A 74 -8.35 -4.58 -19.73
N GLN A 75 -9.28 -5.49 -19.43
CA GLN A 75 -8.97 -6.72 -18.71
C GLN A 75 -7.81 -7.48 -19.38
N GLY A 76 -6.96 -8.10 -18.57
CA GLY A 76 -5.75 -8.81 -19.01
C GLY A 76 -4.57 -7.90 -19.31
N SER A 77 -4.74 -6.58 -19.28
CA SER A 77 -3.64 -5.63 -19.44
C SER A 77 -2.92 -5.36 -18.11
N TYR A 78 -1.63 -5.05 -18.18
CA TYR A 78 -0.81 -4.72 -17.02
C TYR A 78 -0.91 -3.24 -16.69
N TYR A 79 -1.27 -2.92 -15.45
CA TYR A 79 -1.47 -1.56 -14.98
C TYR A 79 -0.73 -1.31 -13.68
N LEU A 80 -0.36 -0.05 -13.49
CA LEU A 80 0.06 0.52 -12.23
C LEU A 80 -1.14 1.27 -11.65
N ILE A 81 -1.64 0.77 -10.53
CA ILE A 81 -2.79 1.30 -9.79
C ILE A 81 -2.26 2.09 -8.61
N GLN A 82 -2.49 3.39 -8.65
CA GLN A 82 -2.28 4.29 -7.53
C GLN A 82 -3.59 4.43 -6.77
N TYR A 83 -3.55 4.19 -5.47
CA TYR A 83 -4.72 4.24 -4.60
C TYR A 83 -4.51 5.26 -3.47
N GLY A 84 -5.58 5.91 -3.06
CA GLY A 84 -5.54 6.82 -1.90
C GLY A 84 -5.72 6.06 -0.59
N GLU A 85 -6.44 4.94 -0.65
CA GLU A 85 -6.88 4.22 0.54
C GLU A 85 -7.05 2.73 0.24
N LEU A 86 -6.64 1.89 1.20
CA LEU A 86 -6.88 0.45 1.22
C LEU A 86 -7.88 0.16 2.34
N ARG A 87 -8.99 -0.51 2.01
CA ARG A 87 -10.00 -0.97 2.96
C ARG A 87 -10.22 -2.46 2.80
N THR A 88 -10.83 -3.10 3.80
CA THR A 88 -11.25 -4.50 3.69
C THR A 88 -12.78 -4.53 3.72
N GLU A 89 -13.41 -5.05 2.67
CA GLU A 89 -14.87 -5.22 2.59
C GLU A 89 -15.20 -6.66 2.17
N ASP A 90 -16.15 -7.30 2.84
CA ASP A 90 -16.57 -8.69 2.56
C ASP A 90 -15.37 -9.67 2.45
N ASP A 91 -14.40 -9.60 3.38
CA ASP A 91 -13.16 -10.40 3.37
C ASP A 91 -12.20 -10.11 2.18
N ASN A 92 -12.49 -9.09 1.36
CA ASN A 92 -11.65 -8.70 0.23
C ASN A 92 -10.90 -7.40 0.51
N GLU A 93 -9.63 -7.35 0.10
CA GLU A 93 -8.84 -6.10 0.10
C GLU A 93 -9.28 -5.20 -1.05
N VAL A 94 -9.84 -4.03 -0.74
CA VAL A 94 -10.39 -3.04 -1.67
C VAL A 94 -9.49 -1.81 -1.74
N LEU A 95 -8.97 -1.52 -2.93
CA LEU A 95 -8.18 -0.33 -3.24
C LEU A 95 -9.11 0.76 -3.80
N ILE A 96 -9.13 1.92 -3.14
CA ILE A 96 -9.78 3.13 -3.66
C ILE A 96 -8.82 3.77 -4.66
N VAL A 97 -9.03 3.47 -5.94
CA VAL A 97 -8.14 3.86 -7.02
C VAL A 97 -8.32 5.34 -7.34
N GLU A 98 -7.22 6.08 -7.27
CA GLU A 98 -7.16 7.47 -7.72
C GLU A 98 -6.69 7.57 -9.16
N LYS A 99 -5.74 6.71 -9.55
CA LYS A 99 -5.15 6.75 -10.89
C LYS A 99 -4.73 5.36 -11.35
N ALA A 100 -4.95 5.08 -12.64
CA ALA A 100 -4.48 3.87 -13.29
C ALA A 100 -3.60 4.23 -14.49
N ILE A 101 -2.38 3.72 -14.52
CA ILE A 101 -1.40 3.99 -15.56
C ILE A 101 -1.12 2.67 -16.30
N PRO A 102 -1.43 2.57 -17.61
CA PRO A 102 -1.11 1.37 -18.37
C PRO A 102 0.40 1.23 -18.48
N ILE A 103 0.93 0.05 -18.17
CA ILE A 103 2.31 -0.30 -18.47
C ILE A 103 2.26 -1.17 -19.72
N LYS A 104 2.81 -0.68 -20.83
CA LYS A 104 3.05 -1.54 -21.99
C LYS A 104 4.00 -2.63 -21.55
N ASN A 105 3.49 -3.84 -21.38
CA ASN A 105 4.35 -5.01 -21.31
C ASN A 105 4.79 -5.24 -22.76
N GLU A 106 5.98 -4.77 -23.13
CA GLU A 106 6.59 -5.15 -24.40
C GLU A 106 6.92 -6.64 -24.31
N SER A 107 5.95 -7.48 -24.68
CA SER A 107 6.19 -8.90 -24.94
C SER A 107 7.22 -8.99 -26.05
N LYS A 108 8.44 -9.38 -25.67
CA LYS A 108 9.53 -9.70 -26.59
C LYS A 108 9.32 -11.09 -27.18
#